data_AF-A0A226D7W2-F1
#
_entry.id   AF-A0A226D7W2-F1
#
_cell.length_a   1.000
_cell.length_b   1.000
_cell.length_c   1.000
_cell.angle_alpha   90.00
_cell.angle_beta   90.00
_cell.angle_gamma   90.00
#
_symmetry.space_group_name_H-M   'P 1'
#
loop_
_entity.id
_entity.type
_entity.pdbx_description
1 polymer ?
#
loop_
_entity_poly.entity_id
_entity_poly.type
_entity_poly.pdbx_seq_one_letter_code
_entity_poly.pdbx_strand_id
1 'polypeptide(L)'
;MDYLLIEWVDEDPKTFSVVSIDQLADGGLRSSGRKLIGKTESIIWTRGKEFLGRILNIGGCDELTVEADERAAQVSDDERLQKVEPTRKRSNISVDVPLKKQKSRRNESSDRSRRIGDILSHIDSSTIEGILADDSNQHNLEGEQEESNETTETNEYKGKYRSLRTKYRELKRKYKELLNKTNETADVELYEGTGLKMNVAELASIKMMSSQSSSVLARNLFRRLFSAEELTGHSLYGKKCNANATLPLPEIDPARRDAVIGYIIKEDGFDTPPPAGISIAERKSLSKVRKRFKRDITKSLSDFLREESRKFQNAT
;
A
#
# COMPACT_ATOMS: atom_id res chain seq x y z
N MET A 1 -22.89 -20.65 -10.31
CA MET A 1 -21.73 -20.81 -9.39
C MET A 1 -22.19 -20.16 -8.11
N ASP A 2 -22.33 -20.95 -7.05
CA ASP A 2 -22.91 -20.48 -5.79
C ASP A 2 -21.78 -19.96 -4.89
N TYR A 3 -22.04 -18.82 -4.26
CA TYR A 3 -21.11 -18.15 -3.35
C TYR A 3 -21.69 -18.16 -1.93
N LEU A 4 -20.81 -18.09 -0.95
CA LEU A 4 -21.09 -18.08 0.48
C LEU A 4 -20.72 -16.70 1.03
N LEU A 5 -21.63 -16.08 1.77
CA LEU A 5 -21.31 -14.95 2.62
C LEU A 5 -20.85 -15.48 3.98
N ILE A 6 -19.66 -15.08 4.40
CA ILE A 6 -19.01 -15.58 5.62
C ILE A 6 -18.69 -14.42 6.56
N GLU A 7 -18.99 -14.63 7.84
CA GLU A 7 -18.48 -13.85 8.98
C GLU A 7 -17.31 -14.63 9.60
N TRP A 8 -16.12 -14.03 9.64
CA TRP A 8 -14.96 -14.68 10.27
C TRP A 8 -15.06 -14.62 11.79
N VAL A 9 -14.90 -15.76 12.47
CA VAL A 9 -15.20 -15.87 13.91
C VAL A 9 -14.06 -15.33 14.80
N ASP A 10 -12.83 -15.38 14.32
CA ASP A 10 -11.62 -15.04 15.09
C ASP A 10 -10.95 -13.72 14.65
N GLU A 11 -11.61 -12.91 13.80
CA GLU A 11 -11.10 -11.60 13.37
C GLU A 11 -11.88 -10.44 14.02
N ASP A 12 -11.17 -9.63 14.84
CA ASP A 12 -11.64 -8.33 15.34
C ASP A 12 -10.88 -7.21 14.60
N PRO A 13 -11.55 -6.26 13.92
CA PRO A 13 -13.00 -6.11 13.81
C PRO A 13 -13.63 -7.21 12.95
N LYS A 14 -14.92 -7.48 13.17
CA LYS A 14 -15.65 -8.51 12.41
C LYS A 14 -15.57 -8.23 10.91
N THR A 15 -14.96 -9.15 10.18
CA THR A 15 -14.81 -9.10 8.73
C THR A 15 -15.84 -10.01 8.05
N PHE A 16 -16.44 -9.49 6.98
CA PHE A 16 -17.32 -10.26 6.11
C PHE A 16 -16.62 -10.53 4.78
N SER A 17 -16.81 -11.70 4.20
CA SER A 17 -16.22 -12.06 2.91
C SER A 17 -17.15 -12.92 2.08
N VAL A 18 -17.08 -12.75 0.76
CA VAL A 18 -17.80 -13.60 -0.20
C VAL A 18 -16.83 -14.61 -0.78
N VAL A 19 -17.17 -15.88 -0.64
CA VAL A 19 -16.28 -17.00 -0.96
C VAL A 19 -17.02 -18.00 -1.84
N SER A 20 -16.33 -18.63 -2.81
CA SER A 20 -16.95 -19.71 -3.60
C SER A 20 -17.22 -20.94 -2.72
N ILE A 21 -18.36 -21.61 -2.95
CA ILE A 21 -18.71 -22.87 -2.25
C ILE A 21 -17.64 -23.97 -2.41
N ASP A 22 -16.81 -23.90 -3.46
CA ASP A 22 -15.71 -24.83 -3.70
C ASP A 22 -14.55 -24.69 -2.72
N GLN A 23 -14.50 -23.59 -1.96
CA GLN A 23 -13.48 -23.33 -0.94
C GLN A 23 -13.85 -23.90 0.43
N LEU A 24 -14.97 -24.62 0.57
CA LEU A 24 -15.23 -25.41 1.77
C LEU A 24 -14.22 -26.55 1.89
N ALA A 25 -13.59 -26.68 3.06
CA ALA A 25 -12.61 -27.73 3.35
C ALA A 25 -13.26 -29.11 3.33
N ASP A 26 -14.48 -29.23 3.85
CA ASP A 26 -15.28 -30.45 3.73
C ASP A 26 -16.02 -30.49 2.38
N GLY A 27 -15.51 -31.32 1.47
CA GLY A 27 -16.09 -31.55 0.15
C GLY A 27 -17.50 -32.17 0.18
N GLY A 28 -17.88 -32.86 1.26
CA GLY A 28 -19.19 -33.49 1.41
C GLY A 28 -20.32 -32.50 1.69
N LEU A 29 -19.98 -31.34 2.25
CA LEU A 29 -20.95 -30.28 2.57
C LEU A 29 -21.33 -29.41 1.36
N ARG A 30 -20.57 -29.48 0.26
CA ARG A 30 -20.80 -28.68 -0.96
C ARG A 30 -22.17 -28.93 -1.61
N SER A 31 -22.75 -30.10 -1.41
CA SER A 31 -24.09 -30.47 -1.89
C SER A 31 -25.23 -30.10 -0.92
N SER A 32 -24.91 -29.61 0.28
CA SER A 32 -25.89 -29.34 1.34
C SER A 32 -26.61 -28.00 1.22
N GLY A 33 -26.23 -27.16 0.25
CA GLY A 33 -26.92 -25.92 -0.12
C GLY A 33 -27.29 -25.04 1.08
N ARG A 34 -28.54 -24.54 1.12
CA ARG A 34 -29.06 -23.64 2.18
C ARG A 34 -29.02 -24.21 3.61
N LYS A 35 -28.75 -25.50 3.82
CA LYS A 35 -28.65 -26.12 5.15
C LYS A 35 -27.35 -25.76 5.90
N LEU A 36 -26.42 -25.08 5.23
CA LEU A 36 -25.17 -24.59 5.81
C LEU A 36 -25.32 -23.19 6.42
N ILE A 37 -26.41 -22.48 6.12
CA ILE A 37 -26.66 -21.14 6.65
C ILE A 37 -26.79 -21.21 8.18
N GLY A 38 -25.99 -20.39 8.87
CA GLY A 38 -25.90 -20.29 10.32
C GLY A 38 -24.83 -21.17 10.96
N LYS A 39 -24.21 -22.10 10.22
CA LYS A 39 -23.16 -23.00 10.74
C LYS A 39 -21.76 -22.38 10.60
N THR A 40 -20.88 -22.76 11.51
CA THR A 40 -19.45 -22.43 11.46
C THR A 40 -18.72 -23.60 10.83
N GLU A 41 -18.05 -23.35 9.71
CA GLU A 41 -17.34 -24.38 8.95
C GLU A 41 -15.92 -23.91 8.62
N SER A 42 -15.04 -24.87 8.30
CA SER A 42 -13.67 -24.58 7.89
C SER A 42 -13.62 -24.23 6.40
N ILE A 43 -13.12 -23.03 6.09
CA ILE A 43 -13.01 -22.50 4.74
C ILE A 43 -11.53 -22.36 4.37
N ILE A 44 -11.17 -22.90 3.21
CA ILE A 44 -9.84 -22.79 2.63
C ILE A 44 -9.70 -21.38 2.03
N TRP A 45 -9.02 -20.51 2.76
CA TRP A 45 -8.77 -19.13 2.38
C TRP A 45 -7.27 -18.88 2.21
N THR A 46 -6.90 -17.85 1.44
CA THR A 46 -5.51 -17.36 1.23
C THR A 46 -4.37 -18.41 1.28
N ARG A 47 -3.91 -18.86 0.10
CA ARG A 47 -2.80 -19.83 -0.04
C ARG A 47 -3.07 -21.23 0.56
N GLY A 48 -4.34 -21.61 0.70
CA GLY A 48 -4.71 -22.97 1.10
C GLY A 48 -4.76 -23.21 2.61
N LYS A 49 -4.85 -22.15 3.42
CA LYS A 49 -4.99 -22.26 4.87
C LYS A 49 -6.47 -22.33 5.25
N GLU A 50 -6.79 -23.07 6.30
CA GLU A 50 -8.16 -23.22 6.78
C GLU A 50 -8.47 -22.18 7.86
N PHE A 51 -9.60 -21.51 7.72
CA PHE A 51 -10.10 -20.51 8.66
C PHE A 51 -11.55 -20.82 9.01
N LEU A 52 -11.95 -20.54 10.25
CA LEU A 52 -13.32 -20.76 10.71
C LEU A 52 -14.20 -19.56 10.33
N GLY A 53 -15.21 -19.84 9.52
CA GLY A 53 -16.17 -18.84 9.08
C GLY A 53 -17.59 -19.30 9.32
N ARG A 54 -18.42 -18.40 9.84
CA ARG A 54 -19.86 -18.62 9.97
C ARG A 54 -20.55 -18.24 8.67
N ILE A 55 -21.23 -19.20 8.05
CA ILE A 55 -21.93 -18.98 6.78
C ILE A 55 -23.24 -18.25 7.06
N LEU A 56 -23.41 -17.04 6.52
CA LEU A 56 -24.58 -16.20 6.72
C LEU A 56 -25.62 -16.34 5.61
N ASN A 57 -25.19 -16.48 4.36
CA ASN A 57 -26.09 -16.59 3.22
C ASN A 57 -25.41 -17.29 2.03
N ILE A 58 -26.21 -17.82 1.10
CA ILE A 58 -25.74 -18.52 -0.12
C ILE A 58 -26.52 -18.03 -1.32
N GLY A 59 -25.83 -17.61 -2.37
CA GLY A 59 -26.45 -16.96 -3.52
C GLY A 59 -25.46 -16.55 -4.61
N GLY A 60 -25.88 -15.61 -5.46
CA GLY A 60 -25.04 -15.04 -6.50
C GLY A 60 -23.98 -14.09 -5.94
N CYS A 61 -22.81 -14.02 -6.58
CA CYS A 61 -21.69 -13.19 -6.14
C CYS A 61 -22.09 -11.72 -5.97
N ASP A 62 -22.81 -11.15 -6.94
CA ASP A 62 -23.14 -9.73 -6.96
C ASP A 62 -24.10 -9.35 -5.83
N GLU A 63 -25.10 -10.21 -5.55
CA GLU A 63 -26.06 -10.01 -4.46
C GLU A 63 -25.39 -10.11 -3.09
N LEU A 64 -24.53 -11.11 -2.90
CA LEU A 64 -23.82 -11.33 -1.64
C LEU A 64 -22.74 -10.29 -1.37
N THR A 65 -22.16 -9.69 -2.41
CA THR A 65 -21.17 -8.63 -2.25
C THR A 65 -21.85 -7.37 -1.70
N VAL A 66 -23.03 -7.03 -2.20
CA VAL A 66 -23.84 -5.92 -1.66
C VAL A 66 -24.24 -6.20 -0.20
N GLU A 67 -24.68 -7.42 0.11
CA GLU A 67 -25.02 -7.79 1.50
C GLU A 67 -23.79 -7.76 2.44
N ALA A 68 -22.61 -8.15 1.96
CA ALA A 68 -21.36 -8.07 2.72
C ALA A 68 -21.01 -6.62 3.07
N ASP A 69 -21.09 -5.72 2.09
CA ASP A 69 -20.81 -4.29 2.26
C ASP A 69 -21.80 -3.63 3.23
N GLU A 70 -23.10 -3.97 3.12
CA GLU A 70 -24.14 -3.49 4.04
C GLU A 70 -23.88 -3.95 5.49
N ARG A 71 -23.50 -5.21 5.70
CA ARG A 71 -23.18 -5.73 7.05
C ARG A 71 -21.88 -5.16 7.61
N ALA A 72 -20.87 -4.95 6.78
CA ALA A 72 -19.63 -4.29 7.19
C ALA A 72 -19.89 -2.83 7.61
N ALA A 73 -20.77 -2.12 6.91
CA ALA A 73 -21.19 -0.77 7.28
C ALA A 73 -21.95 -0.73 8.62
N GLN A 74 -22.87 -1.68 8.85
CA GLN A 74 -23.61 -1.80 10.11
C GLN A 74 -22.69 -2.09 11.32
N VAL A 75 -21.72 -3.01 11.18
CA VAL A 75 -20.73 -3.28 12.24
C VAL A 75 -19.85 -2.06 12.53
N SER A 76 -19.45 -1.32 11.49
CA SER A 76 -18.65 -0.10 11.64
C SER A 76 -19.38 1.01 12.40
N ASP A 77 -20.70 1.10 12.24
CA ASP A 77 -21.55 2.04 12.97
C ASP A 77 -21.84 1.56 14.41
N ASP A 78 -22.05 0.25 14.63
CA ASP A 78 -22.24 -0.33 15.96
C ASP A 78 -20.97 -0.30 16.83
N GLU A 79 -19.78 -0.55 16.27
CA GLU A 79 -18.50 -0.42 17.00
C GLU A 79 -18.20 1.04 17.37
N ARG A 80 -18.63 1.99 16.54
CA ARG A 80 -18.54 3.43 16.86
C ARG A 80 -19.45 3.83 18.02
N LEU A 81 -20.63 3.20 18.13
CA LEU A 81 -21.57 3.44 19.23
C LEU A 81 -21.14 2.74 20.52
N GLN A 82 -20.51 1.56 20.46
CA GLN A 82 -20.03 0.85 21.66
C GLN A 82 -18.77 1.46 22.29
N LYS A 83 -18.00 2.28 21.56
CA LYS A 83 -16.84 3.01 22.11
C LYS A 83 -17.20 4.28 22.89
N VAL A 84 -18.49 4.64 22.96
CA VAL A 84 -19.00 5.83 23.65
C VAL A 84 -20.17 5.46 24.56
N GLU A 85 -19.90 4.75 25.67
CA GLU A 85 -20.45 5.02 27.03
C GLU A 85 -20.36 3.80 27.99
N PRO A 86 -20.18 4.03 29.31
CA PRO A 86 -20.26 3.00 30.34
C PRO A 86 -21.70 2.78 30.83
N THR A 87 -22.06 1.51 31.06
CA THR A 87 -23.15 1.00 31.93
C THR A 87 -24.41 1.85 32.15
N ARG A 88 -25.59 1.37 31.67
CA ARG A 88 -26.76 0.99 32.50
C ARG A 88 -27.97 0.54 31.67
N LYS A 89 -28.79 -0.29 32.29
CA LYS A 89 -30.03 -0.90 31.80
C LYS A 89 -31.16 0.13 31.52
N ARG A 90 -32.02 -0.27 30.56
CA ARG A 90 -33.49 -0.12 30.44
C ARG A 90 -34.07 0.83 29.37
N SER A 91 -34.94 0.16 28.59
CA SER A 91 -36.25 0.53 28.04
C SER A 91 -36.38 1.51 26.87
N ASN A 92 -36.91 0.95 25.77
CA ASN A 92 -37.95 1.43 24.84
C ASN A 92 -38.21 2.94 24.77
N ILE A 93 -38.18 3.51 23.55
CA ILE A 93 -39.34 4.07 22.82
C ILE A 93 -38.88 4.69 21.49
N SER A 94 -39.69 4.45 20.46
CA SER A 94 -39.69 4.96 19.08
C SER A 94 -39.68 6.50 18.95
N VAL A 95 -39.26 7.02 17.78
CA VAL A 95 -40.06 7.89 16.88
C VAL A 95 -39.18 8.41 15.71
N ASP A 96 -39.79 8.42 14.52
CA ASP A 96 -39.36 8.90 13.20
C ASP A 96 -38.60 10.24 13.11
N VAL A 97 -37.86 10.44 12.00
CA VAL A 97 -37.66 11.70 11.17
C VAL A 97 -36.35 11.59 10.32
N PRO A 98 -36.24 12.16 9.09
CA PRO A 98 -36.42 11.44 7.82
C PRO A 98 -35.12 11.33 6.97
N LEU A 99 -35.20 10.50 5.91
CA LEU A 99 -34.16 10.32 4.91
C LEU A 99 -33.68 11.64 4.28
N LYS A 100 -32.37 11.93 4.37
CA LYS A 100 -31.68 12.82 3.43
C LYS A 100 -30.79 12.00 2.50
N LYS A 101 -31.21 11.88 1.24
CA LYS A 101 -30.42 11.35 0.11
C LYS A 101 -29.08 12.12 0.02
N GLN A 102 -27.97 11.45 0.30
CA GLN A 102 -26.64 12.00 -0.02
C GLN A 102 -26.34 11.81 -1.51
N LYS A 103 -26.15 12.94 -2.19
CA LYS A 103 -25.65 13.02 -3.57
C LYS A 103 -24.18 12.60 -3.64
N SER A 104 -23.87 11.85 -4.69
CA SER A 104 -22.56 11.40 -5.15
C SER A 104 -21.45 12.46 -5.01
N ARG A 105 -20.41 12.12 -4.24
CA ARG A 105 -19.18 12.90 -3.99
C ARG A 105 -18.14 12.83 -5.11
N ARG A 106 -18.47 12.36 -6.31
CA ARG A 106 -17.46 12.05 -7.34
C ARG A 106 -16.94 13.24 -8.17
N ASN A 107 -17.55 14.43 -8.08
CA ASN A 107 -17.21 15.55 -8.98
C ASN A 107 -16.57 16.79 -8.32
N GLU A 108 -16.55 16.91 -6.98
CA GLU A 108 -16.02 18.13 -6.32
C GLU A 108 -14.49 18.29 -6.44
N SER A 109 -13.73 17.20 -6.60
CA SER A 109 -12.26 17.27 -6.74
C SER A 109 -11.82 17.78 -8.11
N SER A 110 -12.58 17.44 -9.16
CA SER A 110 -12.31 17.90 -10.54
C SER A 110 -12.59 19.39 -10.68
N ASP A 111 -13.72 19.88 -10.14
CA ASP A 111 -14.07 21.30 -10.20
C ASP A 111 -13.13 22.16 -9.36
N ARG A 112 -12.63 21.65 -8.23
CA ARG A 112 -11.63 22.36 -7.42
C ARG A 112 -10.28 22.46 -8.14
N SER A 113 -9.88 21.40 -8.85
CA SER A 113 -8.61 21.39 -9.60
C SER A 113 -8.64 22.34 -10.79
N ARG A 114 -9.79 22.43 -11.48
CA ARG A 114 -10.01 23.41 -12.57
C ARG A 114 -9.96 24.85 -12.05
N ARG A 115 -10.65 25.14 -10.94
CA ARG A 115 -10.61 26.48 -10.32
C ARG A 115 -9.21 26.89 -9.87
N ILE A 116 -8.40 25.97 -9.35
CA ILE A 116 -7.02 26.26 -8.98
C ILE A 116 -6.18 26.55 -10.22
N GLY A 117 -6.35 25.78 -11.31
CA GLY A 117 -5.69 26.02 -12.59
C GLY A 117 -6.03 27.39 -13.18
N ASP A 118 -7.31 27.78 -13.11
CA ASP A 118 -7.79 29.09 -13.60
C ASP A 118 -7.27 30.25 -12.75
N ILE A 119 -7.08 30.07 -11.44
CA ILE A 119 -6.47 31.08 -10.56
C ILE A 119 -4.97 31.24 -10.87
N LEU A 120 -4.27 30.12 -11.11
CA LEU A 120 -2.83 30.15 -11.40
C LEU A 120 -2.51 30.74 -12.78
N SER A 121 -3.41 30.62 -13.76
CA SER A 121 -3.23 31.20 -15.09
C SER A 121 -3.35 32.73 -15.13
N HIS A 122 -3.88 33.35 -14.07
CA HIS A 122 -4.01 34.81 -13.94
C HIS A 122 -2.88 35.44 -13.08
N ILE A 123 -1.93 34.64 -12.59
CA ILE A 123 -0.77 35.15 -11.83
C ILE A 123 0.36 35.41 -12.83
N ASP A 124 0.54 36.69 -13.16
CA ASP A 124 1.58 37.15 -14.08
C ASP A 124 2.98 36.93 -13.46
N SER A 125 3.93 36.42 -14.24
CA SER A 125 5.26 36.00 -13.74
C SER A 125 6.09 37.16 -13.15
N SER A 126 5.74 38.40 -13.51
CA SER A 126 6.32 39.64 -12.96
C SER A 126 5.92 39.91 -11.49
N THR A 127 4.84 39.31 -10.99
CA THR A 127 4.43 39.44 -9.57
C THR A 127 5.28 38.55 -8.65
N ILE A 128 5.85 37.46 -9.18
CA ILE A 128 6.62 36.49 -8.40
C ILE A 128 8.05 36.99 -8.13
N GLU A 129 8.65 37.73 -9.06
CA GLU A 129 9.99 38.32 -8.87
C GLU A 129 10.00 39.47 -7.86
N GLY A 130 8.90 40.23 -7.73
CA GLY A 130 8.77 41.29 -6.73
C GLY A 130 8.73 40.80 -5.28
N ILE A 131 8.31 39.55 -5.04
CA ILE A 131 8.17 38.98 -3.68
C ILE A 131 9.50 38.39 -3.17
N LEU A 132 10.46 38.11 -4.06
CA LEU A 132 11.78 37.58 -3.69
C LEU A 132 12.80 38.68 -3.34
N ALA A 133 12.49 39.96 -3.62
CA ALA A 133 13.41 41.08 -3.38
C ALA A 133 13.21 41.79 -2.01
N ASP A 134 12.17 41.46 -1.24
CA ASP A 134 11.81 42.21 -0.01
C ASP A 134 12.30 41.56 1.30
N ASP A 135 13.37 40.76 1.23
CA ASP A 135 13.97 40.07 2.40
C ASP A 135 15.19 40.81 2.99
N SER A 136 15.20 42.15 2.95
CA SER A 136 16.29 42.96 3.54
C SER A 136 15.88 43.99 4.58
N ASN A 137 14.59 44.16 4.90
CA ASN A 137 14.16 45.07 5.97
C ASN A 137 13.25 44.38 6.99
N GLN A 138 13.84 43.50 7.81
CA GLN A 138 13.26 43.17 9.12
C GLN A 138 13.86 44.11 10.18
N HIS A 139 13.41 45.36 10.20
CA HIS A 139 13.40 46.15 11.43
C HIS A 139 12.33 47.25 11.33
N ASN A 140 11.48 47.30 12.36
CA ASN A 140 10.44 48.29 12.62
C ASN A 140 9.24 48.30 11.66
N LEU A 141 8.06 48.01 12.21
CA LEU A 141 6.86 48.84 12.13
C LEU A 141 5.89 48.34 13.20
N GLU A 142 6.14 48.77 14.43
CA GLU A 142 5.06 49.08 15.36
C GLU A 142 4.28 50.27 14.78
N GLY A 143 2.95 50.17 14.82
CA GLY A 143 2.05 51.32 14.75
C GLY A 143 1.63 51.76 13.36
N GLU A 144 0.48 51.27 12.90
CA GLU A 144 -0.51 52.13 12.27
C GLU A 144 -1.89 51.77 12.85
N GLN A 145 -2.40 52.67 13.68
CA GLN A 145 -3.83 52.77 13.97
C GLN A 145 -4.49 53.24 12.68
N GLU A 146 -5.22 52.37 12.01
CA GLU A 146 -6.29 52.78 11.10
C GLU A 146 -7.62 52.48 11.78
N GLU A 147 -8.20 53.53 12.36
CA GLU A 147 -9.65 53.63 12.52
C GLU A 147 -10.29 53.54 11.14
N SER A 148 -10.91 52.41 10.84
CA SER A 148 -11.99 52.37 9.87
C SER A 148 -12.96 51.25 10.23
N ASN A 149 -14.25 51.57 10.11
CA ASN A 149 -15.36 50.65 10.36
C ASN A 149 -15.28 49.43 9.42
N GLU A 150 -14.54 48.40 9.82
CA GLU A 150 -14.50 47.10 9.15
C GLU A 150 -15.67 46.24 9.65
N THR A 151 -16.57 45.88 8.74
CA THR A 151 -17.63 44.89 8.96
C THR A 151 -17.06 43.60 9.56
N THR A 152 -17.80 42.98 10.48
CA THR A 152 -17.39 41.76 11.21
C THR A 152 -16.86 40.64 10.30
N GLU A 153 -17.32 40.57 9.05
CA GLU A 153 -16.89 39.59 8.05
C GLU A 153 -15.46 39.82 7.50
N THR A 154 -15.00 41.07 7.35
CA THR A 154 -13.64 41.35 6.84
C THR A 154 -12.57 41.05 7.89
N ASN A 155 -12.89 41.31 9.16
CA ASN A 155 -12.06 40.93 10.30
C ASN A 155 -11.94 39.40 10.47
N GLU A 156 -13.01 38.66 10.22
CA GLU A 156 -12.99 37.18 10.26
C GLU A 156 -12.10 36.60 9.14
N TYR A 157 -12.16 37.18 7.94
CA TYR A 157 -11.34 36.76 6.80
C TYR A 157 -9.84 37.03 7.03
N LYS A 158 -9.50 38.20 7.57
CA LYS A 158 -8.12 38.59 7.95
C LYS A 158 -7.56 37.65 9.02
N GLY A 159 -8.38 37.24 10.00
CA GLY A 159 -8.04 36.25 11.02
C GLY A 159 -7.80 34.84 10.45
N LYS A 160 -8.65 34.39 9.53
CA LYS A 160 -8.48 33.11 8.81
C LYS A 160 -7.20 33.09 7.99
N TYR A 161 -6.88 34.17 7.28
CA TYR A 161 -5.64 34.28 6.51
C TYR A 161 -4.39 34.25 7.40
N ARG A 162 -4.39 34.98 8.52
CA ARG A 162 -3.29 34.93 9.50
C ARG A 162 -3.08 33.52 10.05
N SER A 163 -4.18 32.83 10.41
CA SER A 163 -4.16 31.46 10.92
C SER A 163 -3.69 30.44 9.87
N LEU A 164 -4.02 30.66 8.59
CA LEU A 164 -3.55 29.83 7.50
C LEU A 164 -2.04 30.05 7.24
N ARG A 165 -1.59 31.31 7.30
CA ARG A 165 -0.19 31.69 7.13
C ARG A 165 0.69 31.12 8.24
N THR A 166 0.23 31.10 9.49
CA THR A 166 0.96 30.47 10.60
C THR A 166 1.03 28.95 10.43
N LYS A 167 -0.09 28.28 10.11
CA LYS A 167 -0.12 26.84 9.80
C LYS A 167 0.83 26.48 8.66
N TYR A 168 0.87 27.28 7.59
CA TYR A 168 1.79 27.05 6.48
C TYR A 168 3.26 27.19 6.91
N ARG A 169 3.60 28.19 7.74
CA ARG A 169 4.96 28.33 8.29
C ARG A 169 5.34 27.14 9.19
N GLU A 170 4.43 26.70 10.05
CA GLU A 170 4.65 25.52 10.90
C GLU A 170 4.84 24.26 10.08
N LEU A 171 4.02 24.08 9.03
CA LEU A 171 4.15 22.95 8.11
C LEU A 171 5.50 22.99 7.37
N LYS A 172 5.92 24.16 6.89
CA LYS A 172 7.22 24.34 6.22
C LYS A 172 8.39 24.07 7.18
N ARG A 173 8.26 24.45 8.45
CA ARG A 173 9.26 24.14 9.49
C ARG A 173 9.32 22.64 9.78
N LYS A 174 8.16 21.99 10.00
CA LYS A 174 8.07 20.53 10.19
C LYS A 174 8.63 19.76 8.99
N TYR A 175 8.35 20.21 7.78
CA TYR A 175 8.92 19.61 6.57
C TYR A 175 10.45 19.69 6.56
N LYS A 176 11.03 20.85 6.86
CA LYS A 176 12.50 21.01 6.99
C LYS A 176 13.08 20.12 8.09
N GLU A 177 12.44 20.07 9.26
CA GLU A 177 12.87 19.22 10.38
C GLU A 177 12.83 17.73 10.02
N LEU A 178 11.77 17.27 9.35
CA LEU A 178 11.64 15.90 8.87
C LEU A 178 12.68 15.57 7.80
N LEU A 179 12.88 16.47 6.84
CA LEU A 179 13.87 16.29 5.77
C LEU A 179 15.30 16.17 6.34
N ASN A 180 15.63 16.98 7.35
CA ASN A 180 16.93 16.90 8.02
C ASN A 180 17.09 15.59 8.81
N LYS A 181 16.04 15.12 9.51
CA LYS A 181 16.05 13.82 10.20
C LYS A 181 16.20 12.64 9.23
N THR A 182 15.62 12.70 8.04
CA THR A 182 15.75 11.62 7.05
C THR A 182 17.12 11.58 6.40
N ASN A 183 17.90 12.66 6.43
CA ASN A 183 19.28 12.66 5.91
C ASN A 183 20.28 12.03 6.88
N GLU A 184 19.92 11.82 8.15
CA GLU A 184 20.71 11.09 9.15
C GLU A 184 20.49 9.55 9.08
N THR A 185 19.94 9.05 7.97
CA THR A 185 19.53 7.65 7.85
C THR A 185 20.75 6.74 7.77
N ALA A 186 20.82 5.82 8.72
CA ALA A 186 21.83 4.77 8.77
C ALA A 186 21.77 3.91 7.51
N ASP A 187 22.94 3.61 6.95
CA ASP A 187 23.10 2.59 5.93
C ASP A 187 22.97 1.20 6.57
N VAL A 188 22.13 0.35 5.99
CA VAL A 188 21.95 -1.05 6.42
C VAL A 188 22.42 -1.98 5.31
N GLU A 189 23.07 -3.08 5.70
CA GLU A 189 23.45 -4.13 4.76
C GLU A 189 22.21 -4.87 4.25
N LEU A 190 22.07 -4.95 2.93
CA LEU A 190 20.91 -5.58 2.28
C LEU A 190 20.83 -7.06 2.60
N TYR A 191 21.96 -7.75 2.63
CA TYR A 191 22.05 -9.14 3.04
C TYR A 191 23.35 -9.38 3.81
N GLU A 192 23.27 -10.16 4.89
CA GLU A 192 24.38 -10.37 5.82
C GLU A 192 25.61 -10.91 5.10
N GLY A 193 26.76 -10.27 5.31
CA GLY A 193 28.05 -10.72 4.78
C GLY A 193 28.30 -10.38 3.31
N THR A 194 27.42 -9.61 2.67
CA THR A 194 27.61 -9.16 1.27
C THR A 194 28.29 -7.80 1.15
N GLY A 195 28.34 -7.01 2.23
CA GLY A 195 28.90 -5.66 2.24
C GLY A 195 28.10 -4.63 1.43
N LEU A 196 26.97 -5.02 0.84
CA LEU A 196 26.11 -4.14 0.06
C LEU A 196 25.22 -3.32 0.98
N LYS A 197 25.55 -2.05 1.15
CA LYS A 197 24.81 -1.13 2.01
C LYS A 197 23.78 -0.32 1.22
N MET A 198 22.63 -0.09 1.85
CA MET A 198 21.55 0.74 1.32
C MET A 198 20.94 1.57 2.44
N ASN A 199 20.54 2.79 2.10
CA ASN A 199 19.84 3.67 3.01
C ASN A 199 18.52 3.01 3.49
N VAL A 200 18.29 3.00 4.81
CA VAL A 200 17.09 2.40 5.41
C VAL A 200 15.79 3.04 4.89
N ALA A 201 15.76 4.36 4.69
CA ALA A 201 14.57 5.04 4.20
C ALA A 201 14.28 4.64 2.74
N GLU A 202 15.32 4.49 1.91
CA GLU A 202 15.16 4.00 0.54
C GLU A 202 14.67 2.55 0.52
N LEU A 203 15.27 1.67 1.32
CA LEU A 203 14.87 0.27 1.43
C LEU A 203 13.41 0.15 1.90
N ALA A 204 13.02 0.91 2.93
CA ALA A 204 11.65 0.95 3.43
C ALA A 204 10.66 1.46 2.36
N SER A 205 11.02 2.53 1.64
CA SER A 205 10.19 3.07 0.56
C SER A 205 9.99 2.05 -0.56
N ILE A 206 11.07 1.40 -0.99
CA ILE A 206 11.00 0.33 -2.00
C ILE A 206 10.10 -0.80 -1.50
N LYS A 207 10.27 -1.25 -0.26
CA LYS A 207 9.46 -2.31 0.36
C LYS A 207 7.97 -1.95 0.39
N MET A 208 7.63 -0.73 0.81
CA MET A 208 6.25 -0.24 0.83
C MET A 208 5.62 -0.21 -0.57
N MET A 209 6.38 0.25 -1.57
CA MET A 209 5.91 0.28 -2.97
C MET A 209 5.76 -1.11 -3.60
N SER A 210 6.43 -2.12 -3.05
CA SER A 210 6.43 -3.50 -3.57
C SER A 210 5.62 -4.50 -2.73
N SER A 211 4.76 -4.02 -1.82
CA SER A 211 4.03 -4.83 -0.84
C SER A 211 3.25 -6.03 -1.42
N GLN A 212 2.91 -5.97 -2.71
CA GLN A 212 2.10 -6.97 -3.39
C GLN A 212 2.90 -8.20 -3.86
N SER A 213 4.20 -8.10 -4.13
CA SER A 213 4.99 -9.26 -4.55
C SER A 213 6.51 -9.11 -4.38
N SER A 214 7.13 -10.19 -3.94
CA SER A 214 8.58 -10.35 -3.78
C SER A 214 9.33 -10.24 -5.10
N SER A 215 8.68 -10.55 -6.22
CA SER A 215 9.21 -10.36 -7.57
C SER A 215 9.27 -8.87 -7.98
N VAL A 216 8.28 -8.06 -7.60
CA VAL A 216 8.30 -6.60 -7.82
C VAL A 216 9.35 -5.95 -6.93
N LEU A 217 9.47 -6.38 -5.67
CA LEU A 217 10.53 -5.95 -4.77
C LEU A 217 11.92 -6.20 -5.40
N ALA A 218 12.15 -7.40 -5.94
CA ALA A 218 13.38 -7.75 -6.63
C ALA A 218 13.71 -6.80 -7.78
N ARG A 219 12.74 -6.51 -8.64
CA ARG A 219 12.92 -5.62 -9.79
C ARG A 219 13.21 -4.18 -9.37
N ASN A 220 12.50 -3.69 -8.35
CA ASN A 220 12.73 -2.34 -7.82
C ASN A 220 14.12 -2.21 -7.20
N LEU A 221 14.58 -3.23 -6.46
CA LEU A 221 15.95 -3.28 -5.95
C LEU A 221 16.96 -3.28 -7.09
N PHE A 222 16.72 -4.03 -8.18
CA PHE A 222 17.60 -4.01 -9.34
C PHE A 222 17.69 -2.62 -9.98
N ARG A 223 16.56 -1.92 -10.15
CA ARG A 223 16.56 -0.53 -10.67
C ARG A 223 17.36 0.44 -9.80
N ARG A 224 17.43 0.17 -8.49
CA ARG A 224 18.14 1.04 -7.55
C ARG A 224 19.64 0.74 -7.47
N LEU A 225 20.02 -0.53 -7.59
CA LEU A 225 21.37 -1.04 -7.35
C LEU A 225 22.23 -1.15 -8.61
N PHE A 226 21.61 -1.19 -9.78
CA PHE A 226 22.29 -1.28 -11.07
C PHE A 226 21.95 -0.07 -11.94
N SER A 227 22.93 0.36 -12.72
CA SER A 227 22.75 1.42 -13.71
C SER A 227 21.88 0.95 -14.88
N ALA A 228 21.28 1.90 -15.61
CA ALA A 228 20.47 1.59 -16.80
C ALA A 228 21.29 0.84 -17.88
N GLU A 229 22.58 1.16 -18.01
CA GLU A 229 23.50 0.46 -18.91
C GLU A 229 23.75 -0.99 -18.47
N GLU A 230 23.94 -1.21 -17.17
CA GLU A 230 24.09 -2.56 -16.62
C GLU A 230 22.82 -3.40 -16.87
N LEU A 231 21.64 -2.81 -16.65
CA LEU A 231 20.36 -3.50 -16.79
C LEU A 231 20.01 -3.87 -18.23
N THR A 232 20.52 -3.12 -19.22
CA THR A 232 20.26 -3.37 -20.65
C THR A 232 21.34 -4.24 -21.30
N GLY A 233 22.59 -4.11 -20.85
CA GLY A 233 23.76 -4.77 -21.42
C GLY A 233 24.18 -6.09 -20.76
N HIS A 234 23.59 -6.46 -19.62
CA HIS A 234 23.99 -7.67 -18.88
C HIS A 234 22.87 -8.71 -18.83
N SER A 235 23.27 -9.96 -18.61
CA SER A 235 22.36 -11.06 -18.28
C SER A 235 22.55 -11.49 -16.83
N LEU A 236 21.54 -12.16 -16.27
CA LEU A 236 21.55 -12.53 -14.86
C LEU A 236 22.69 -13.50 -14.48
N TYR A 237 23.16 -14.34 -15.41
CA TYR A 237 24.18 -15.39 -15.18
C TYR A 237 25.25 -15.51 -16.27
N GLY A 238 25.28 -14.61 -17.26
CA GLY A 238 26.26 -14.68 -18.35
C GLY A 238 26.08 -15.87 -19.31
N LYS A 239 24.96 -16.60 -19.25
CA LYS A 239 24.78 -17.85 -19.99
C LYS A 239 24.26 -17.61 -21.40
N LYS A 240 24.81 -18.32 -22.38
CA LYS A 240 24.28 -18.34 -23.75
C LYS A 240 22.88 -18.96 -23.79
N CYS A 241 22.03 -18.43 -24.66
CA CYS A 241 20.74 -19.04 -24.96
C CYS A 241 20.95 -20.27 -25.83
N ASN A 242 20.40 -21.43 -25.48
CA ASN A 242 20.51 -22.61 -26.35
C ASN A 242 19.73 -22.44 -27.66
N ALA A 243 18.66 -21.65 -27.66
CA ALA A 243 17.79 -21.45 -28.82
C ALA A 243 18.30 -20.36 -29.78
N ASN A 244 19.25 -19.51 -29.35
CA ASN A 244 19.78 -18.44 -30.19
C ASN A 244 21.31 -18.42 -30.08
N ALA A 245 21.99 -18.58 -31.20
CA ALA A 245 23.45 -18.68 -31.27
C ALA A 245 24.17 -17.31 -31.17
N THR A 246 23.52 -16.30 -30.59
CA THR A 246 24.11 -14.99 -30.33
C THR A 246 25.17 -15.07 -29.24
N LEU A 247 26.12 -14.14 -29.28
CA LEU A 247 27.11 -13.98 -28.22
C LEU A 247 26.42 -13.79 -26.86
N PRO A 248 26.90 -14.46 -25.79
CA PRO A 248 26.33 -14.29 -24.46
C PRO A 248 26.61 -12.87 -23.95
N LEU A 249 25.61 -12.24 -23.37
CA LEU A 249 25.77 -11.00 -22.63
C LEU A 249 26.58 -11.27 -21.35
N PRO A 250 27.41 -10.33 -20.89
CA PRO A 250 28.16 -10.46 -19.64
C PRO A 250 27.23 -10.74 -18.44
N GLU A 251 27.77 -11.39 -17.42
CA GLU A 251 27.07 -11.63 -16.15
C GLU A 251 26.99 -10.32 -15.35
N ILE A 252 25.79 -9.99 -14.87
CA ILE A 252 25.60 -8.87 -13.94
C ILE A 252 26.32 -9.16 -12.63
N ASP A 253 26.84 -8.14 -11.94
CA ASP A 253 27.64 -8.29 -10.72
C ASP A 253 27.06 -9.36 -9.76
N PRO A 254 27.76 -10.50 -9.60
CA PRO A 254 27.22 -11.65 -8.89
C PRO A 254 27.04 -11.37 -7.40
N ALA A 255 27.89 -10.53 -6.79
CA ALA A 255 27.79 -10.19 -5.39
C ALA A 255 26.52 -9.37 -5.12
N ARG A 256 26.29 -8.31 -5.92
CA ARG A 256 25.07 -7.49 -5.82
C ARG A 256 23.82 -8.30 -6.13
N ARG A 257 23.87 -9.14 -7.18
CA ARG A 257 22.75 -10.03 -7.55
C ARG A 257 22.39 -10.95 -6.40
N ASP A 258 23.36 -11.70 -5.89
CA ASP A 258 23.10 -12.75 -4.89
C ASP A 258 22.67 -12.14 -3.56
N ALA A 259 23.15 -10.94 -3.21
CA ALA A 259 22.65 -10.14 -2.09
C ALA A 259 21.15 -9.84 -2.24
N VAL A 260 20.70 -9.39 -3.42
CA VAL A 260 19.28 -9.11 -3.67
C VAL A 260 18.43 -10.39 -3.55
N ILE A 261 18.83 -11.50 -4.20
CA ILE A 261 18.01 -12.72 -4.10
C ILE A 261 18.03 -13.28 -2.67
N GLY A 262 19.16 -13.18 -1.95
CA GLY A 262 19.29 -13.55 -0.55
C GLY A 262 18.35 -12.76 0.34
N TYR A 263 18.34 -11.44 0.20
CA TYR A 263 17.44 -10.54 0.92
C TYR A 263 15.97 -10.91 0.72
N ILE A 264 15.54 -11.16 -0.52
CA ILE A 264 14.15 -11.51 -0.82
C ILE A 264 13.77 -12.87 -0.21
N ILE A 265 14.68 -13.85 -0.26
CA ILE A 265 14.47 -15.17 0.35
C ILE A 265 14.35 -15.04 1.87
N LYS A 266 15.13 -14.15 2.49
CA LYS A 266 15.06 -13.83 3.93
C LYS A 266 13.75 -13.13 4.30
N GLU A 267 13.35 -12.12 3.53
CA GLU A 267 12.10 -11.37 3.72
C GLU A 267 10.86 -12.27 3.64
N ASP A 268 10.84 -13.24 2.72
CA ASP A 268 9.74 -14.22 2.61
C ASP A 268 9.85 -15.39 3.61
N GLY A 269 10.81 -15.35 4.53
CA GLY A 269 10.95 -16.32 5.62
C GLY A 269 11.51 -17.68 5.21
N PHE A 270 12.16 -17.78 4.04
CA PHE A 270 12.76 -19.03 3.55
C PHE A 270 14.24 -19.22 3.94
N ASP A 271 14.84 -18.21 4.57
CA ASP A 271 16.25 -18.26 4.98
C ASP A 271 16.46 -18.81 6.40
N THR A 272 15.39 -18.92 7.19
CA THR A 272 15.46 -19.52 8.52
C THR A 272 15.69 -21.04 8.42
N PRO A 273 16.59 -21.60 9.26
CA PRO A 273 16.79 -23.05 9.31
C PRO A 273 15.48 -23.74 9.75
N PRO A 274 15.19 -24.94 9.21
CA PRO A 274 13.98 -25.66 9.59
C PRO A 274 13.96 -25.93 11.10
N PRO A 275 12.85 -25.68 11.80
CA PRO A 275 12.69 -26.01 13.22
C PRO A 275 13.18 -27.42 13.57
N ALA A 276 13.89 -27.53 14.69
CA ALA A 276 14.32 -28.80 15.25
C ALA A 276 13.07 -29.60 15.65
N GLY A 277 12.82 -30.73 15.00
CA GLY A 277 11.63 -31.58 15.21
C GLY A 277 10.84 -31.90 13.94
N ILE A 278 11.11 -31.21 12.84
CA ILE A 278 10.44 -31.45 11.54
C ILE A 278 10.90 -32.76 10.91
N SER A 279 9.93 -33.52 10.36
CA SER A 279 10.16 -34.78 9.65
C SER A 279 11.09 -34.60 8.44
N ILE A 280 11.82 -35.66 8.06
CA ILE A 280 12.67 -35.66 6.84
C ILE A 280 11.83 -35.33 5.60
N ALA A 281 10.57 -35.77 5.54
CA ALA A 281 9.67 -35.49 4.42
C ALA A 281 9.32 -33.99 4.33
N GLU A 282 9.03 -33.37 5.46
CA GLU A 282 8.72 -31.94 5.57
C GLU A 282 9.96 -31.07 5.32
N ARG A 283 11.15 -31.46 5.78
CA ARG A 283 12.40 -30.78 5.40
C ARG A 283 12.61 -30.80 3.88
N LYS A 284 12.33 -31.94 3.23
CA LYS A 284 12.40 -32.06 1.76
C LYS A 284 11.35 -31.20 1.07
N SER A 285 10.12 -31.11 1.59
CA SER A 285 9.08 -30.26 1.01
C SER A 285 9.44 -28.78 1.12
N LEU A 286 9.88 -28.30 2.29
CA LEU A 286 10.35 -26.92 2.51
C LEU A 286 11.51 -26.56 1.57
N SER A 287 12.49 -27.46 1.42
CA SER A 287 13.59 -27.26 0.46
C SER A 287 13.09 -27.15 -0.99
N LYS A 288 12.10 -27.96 -1.38
CA LYS A 288 11.47 -27.87 -2.72
C LYS A 288 10.73 -26.54 -2.89
N VAL A 289 10.01 -26.06 -1.88
CA VAL A 289 9.31 -24.77 -1.91
C VAL A 289 10.32 -23.63 -2.03
N ARG A 290 11.37 -23.60 -1.20
CA ARG A 290 12.46 -22.61 -1.30
C ARG A 290 13.11 -22.60 -2.68
N LYS A 291 13.37 -23.79 -3.27
CA LYS A 291 13.93 -23.92 -4.63
C LYS A 291 12.96 -23.48 -5.73
N ARG A 292 11.65 -23.67 -5.56
CA ARG A 292 10.63 -23.13 -6.49
C ARG A 292 10.60 -21.62 -6.40
N PHE A 293 10.48 -21.09 -5.20
CA PHE A 293 10.45 -19.66 -4.94
C PHE A 293 11.70 -18.94 -5.50
N LYS A 294 12.91 -19.44 -5.20
CA LYS A 294 14.15 -18.90 -5.78
C LYS A 294 14.14 -18.90 -7.32
N ARG A 295 13.62 -19.96 -7.94
CA ARG A 295 13.49 -20.03 -9.41
C ARG A 295 12.51 -19.01 -9.95
N ASP A 296 11.40 -18.76 -9.27
CA ASP A 296 10.39 -17.78 -9.70
C ASP A 296 10.95 -16.36 -9.65
N ILE A 297 11.68 -16.01 -8.58
CA ILE A 297 12.42 -14.74 -8.49
C ILE A 297 13.48 -14.62 -9.60
N THR A 298 14.27 -15.67 -9.78
CA THR A 298 15.32 -15.71 -10.80
C THR A 298 14.76 -15.54 -12.21
N LYS A 299 13.64 -16.21 -12.51
CA LYS A 299 12.93 -16.09 -13.79
C LYS A 299 12.41 -14.67 -13.97
N SER A 300 11.75 -14.12 -12.95
CA SER A 300 11.25 -12.75 -12.96
C SER A 300 12.35 -11.71 -13.22
N LEU A 301 13.52 -11.86 -12.61
CA LEU A 301 14.67 -10.97 -12.83
C LEU A 301 15.27 -11.15 -14.23
N SER A 302 15.33 -12.38 -14.74
CA SER A 302 15.79 -12.65 -16.10
C SER A 302 14.86 -12.04 -17.15
N ASP A 303 13.54 -12.14 -16.94
CA ASP A 303 12.52 -11.54 -17.80
C ASP A 303 12.57 -10.01 -17.73
N PHE A 304 12.83 -9.45 -16.55
CA PHE A 304 13.00 -8.02 -16.34
C PHE A 304 14.19 -7.44 -17.12
N LEU A 305 15.38 -8.06 -17.05
CA LEU A 305 16.54 -7.59 -17.83
C LEU A 305 16.28 -7.62 -19.34
N ARG A 306 15.55 -8.64 -19.84
CA ARG A 306 15.12 -8.71 -21.24
C ARG A 306 14.08 -7.64 -21.62
N GLU A 307 13.29 -7.19 -20.65
CA GLU A 307 12.33 -6.12 -20.87
C GLU A 307 13.04 -4.76 -20.95
N GLU A 308 13.99 -4.51 -20.04
CA GLU A 308 14.81 -3.29 -20.05
C GLU A 308 15.64 -3.20 -21.34
N SER A 309 16.27 -4.29 -21.78
CA SER A 309 17.01 -4.32 -23.05
C SER A 309 16.12 -4.01 -24.26
N ARG A 310 14.87 -4.52 -24.27
CA ARG A 310 13.89 -4.22 -25.34
C ARG A 310 13.42 -2.78 -25.32
N LYS A 311 13.19 -2.20 -24.13
CA LYS A 311 12.82 -0.79 -23.99
C LYS A 311 13.91 0.12 -24.53
N PHE A 312 15.17 -0.18 -24.23
CA PHE A 312 16.31 0.59 -24.73
C PHE A 312 16.40 0.53 -26.27
N GLN A 313 16.24 -0.66 -26.86
CA GLN A 313 16.22 -0.83 -28.32
C GLN A 313 15.07 -0.09 -29.00
N ASN A 314 13.90 0.00 -28.36
CA ASN A 314 12.74 0.72 -28.91
C ASN A 314 12.83 2.25 -28.73
N ALA A 315 13.69 2.72 -27.83
CA ALA A 315 13.89 4.15 -27.56
C ALA A 315 15.01 4.78 -28.41
N THR A 316 15.80 3.95 -29.12
CA THR A 316 16.89 4.34 -30.02
C THR A 316 16.44 4.21 -31.46
#